data_AF-A0A846WBN0-F1
#
_entry.id   AF-A0A846WBN0-F1
#
_cell.length_a   1.000
_cell.length_b   1.000
_cell.length_c   1.000
_cell.angle_alpha   90.00
_cell.angle_beta   90.00
_cell.angle_gamma   90.00
#
_symmetry.space_group_name_H-M   'P 1'
#
loop_
_entity.id
_entity.type
_entity.pdbx_description
1 polymer ?
#
loop_
_entity_poly.entity_id
_entity_poly.type
_entity_poly.pdbx_seq_one_letter_code
_entity_poly.pdbx_strand_id
1 'polypeptide(L)'
;MLKFRTAAIAAAALPLLLPVPAQADPAEYAPTMIILDASGSMERPDRGGTMMDAAKQAVRTFVDSAPAQASVGLTTYGTGTGNTEAEKTQGCRDVQVLHQPNTLDKAALTTAVDGIQARGWTPMGTALRQAADALPDSGPRSIVLVSDGDDTCAPPDPCEVAAELKRAGVDLVVHAIGFAVDDKARAQLTCMAQATGGTYTDAADGAALERVLPRVSSTALRNYQATGTPITGAAEYGSAPAAKAGQYLDTIGQHEKRYYAVDVPEGATAHFTGIVSFPRAKDVSTTEDMNALELRVRDRAGTDCGKRERELETRSSDGVALTVATTFDGAAESSGTCSGGGRYYFEVNWDLASAGAPARLPMEILIGIEPGVTDPGPAATPTPVTFTDPGGPVQPVTGGGSFTVAATLPGSGKLSDTLQSGEFVFYRVRLDWGQGLAYRVQFAETGGANNTSAANVETVLYSPLGREIATDTNAYTGRSSAELSVESVPVRYTNREQSDSGVKQQAIAGWHYLAVKVGQPSGADAMPPTPVQLDISVSGTAEPGPAYRGGGDVLGEQSRDQLVTVDGSTATTRPWTLYALVGAGIVLLVGIGVAVVVVVRRRA
;
A
#
# COMPACT_ATOMS: atom_id res chain seq x y z
N MET A 1 -15.93 -74.44 -40.16
CA MET A 1 -14.90 -74.12 -39.15
C MET A 1 -14.05 -72.98 -39.67
N LEU A 2 -14.32 -71.74 -39.22
CA LEU A 2 -13.40 -70.61 -39.36
C LEU A 2 -13.76 -69.57 -38.29
N LYS A 3 -12.86 -69.33 -37.35
CA LYS A 3 -13.02 -68.43 -36.20
C LYS A 3 -12.64 -67.01 -36.63
N PHE A 4 -13.56 -66.05 -36.56
CA PHE A 4 -13.20 -64.62 -36.59
C PHE A 4 -13.06 -64.10 -35.17
N ARG A 5 -11.86 -63.61 -34.85
CA ARG A 5 -11.49 -62.96 -33.59
C ARG A 5 -11.87 -61.48 -33.68
N THR A 6 -12.75 -60.99 -32.80
CA THR A 6 -12.98 -59.56 -32.57
C THR A 6 -11.91 -59.03 -31.62
N ALA A 7 -11.13 -58.05 -32.08
CA ALA A 7 -10.17 -57.30 -31.28
C ALA A 7 -10.90 -56.16 -30.56
N ALA A 8 -10.83 -56.12 -29.23
CA ALA A 8 -11.30 -55.00 -28.41
C ALA A 8 -10.18 -53.96 -28.30
N ILE A 9 -10.44 -52.74 -28.77
CA ILE A 9 -9.57 -51.58 -28.61
C ILE A 9 -9.83 -51.01 -27.21
N ALA A 10 -8.83 -51.07 -26.33
CA ALA A 10 -8.84 -50.40 -25.04
C ALA A 10 -8.46 -48.93 -25.23
N ALA A 11 -9.41 -48.01 -25.04
CA ALA A 11 -9.15 -46.58 -25.01
C ALA A 11 -8.50 -46.20 -23.66
N ALA A 12 -7.24 -45.77 -23.70
CA ALA A 12 -6.56 -45.20 -22.54
C ALA A 12 -7.12 -43.80 -22.25
N ALA A 13 -7.82 -43.65 -21.12
CA ALA A 13 -8.28 -42.36 -20.63
C ALA A 13 -7.09 -41.61 -19.99
N LEU A 14 -6.65 -40.52 -20.64
CA LEU A 14 -5.72 -39.56 -20.05
C LEU A 14 -6.45 -38.76 -18.96
N PRO A 15 -5.93 -38.63 -17.73
CA PRO A 15 -6.52 -37.77 -16.72
C PRO A 15 -6.32 -36.29 -17.12
N LEU A 16 -7.42 -35.57 -17.33
CA LEU A 16 -7.41 -34.11 -17.43
C LEU A 16 -7.00 -33.53 -16.07
N LEU A 17 -5.79 -32.97 -16.00
CA LEU A 17 -5.36 -32.10 -14.91
C LEU A 17 -6.21 -30.83 -14.98
N LEU A 18 -7.16 -30.68 -14.06
CA LEU A 18 -7.86 -29.42 -13.84
C LEU A 18 -6.85 -28.39 -13.29
N PRO A 19 -6.81 -27.16 -13.81
CA PRO A 19 -6.00 -26.11 -13.21
C PRO A 19 -6.52 -25.83 -11.80
N VAL A 20 -5.61 -25.93 -10.82
CA VAL A 20 -5.84 -25.39 -9.48
C VAL A 20 -6.01 -23.87 -9.65
N PRO A 21 -7.08 -23.25 -9.13
CA PRO A 21 -7.20 -21.79 -9.19
C PRO A 21 -6.01 -21.20 -8.45
N ALA A 22 -5.23 -20.36 -9.14
CA ALA A 22 -4.26 -19.50 -8.50
C ALA A 22 -5.05 -18.57 -7.57
N GLN A 23 -4.90 -18.76 -6.26
CA GLN A 23 -5.37 -17.80 -5.28
C GLN A 23 -4.58 -16.51 -5.54
N ALA A 24 -5.25 -15.45 -5.95
CA ALA A 24 -4.67 -14.12 -5.90
C ALA A 24 -4.44 -13.80 -4.42
N ASP A 25 -3.18 -13.57 -4.03
CA ASP A 25 -2.88 -13.17 -2.67
C ASP A 25 -3.59 -11.83 -2.37
N PRO A 26 -4.30 -11.71 -1.25
CA PRO A 26 -4.94 -10.46 -0.86
C PRO A 26 -3.88 -9.37 -0.68
N ALA A 27 -4.25 -8.12 -1.00
CA ALA A 27 -3.46 -6.92 -0.76
C ALA A 27 -2.67 -7.01 0.56
N GLU A 28 -1.33 -7.12 0.48
CA GLU A 28 -0.50 -7.35 1.65
C GLU A 28 -0.34 -6.01 2.39
N TYR A 29 -0.98 -5.92 3.57
CA TYR A 29 -0.74 -4.84 4.52
C TYR A 29 0.57 -5.12 5.23
N ALA A 30 1.38 -4.08 5.48
CA ALA A 30 2.57 -4.24 6.29
C ALA A 30 2.15 -4.85 7.63
N PRO A 31 2.64 -6.07 7.98
CA PRO A 31 2.32 -6.67 9.26
C PRO A 31 2.66 -5.68 10.37
N THR A 32 1.66 -5.37 11.19
CA THR A 32 1.75 -4.28 12.17
C THR A 32 1.57 -4.84 13.57
N MET A 33 2.53 -4.57 14.45
CA MET A 33 2.40 -4.84 15.88
C MET A 33 2.00 -3.57 16.62
N ILE A 34 0.89 -3.61 17.34
CA ILE A 34 0.58 -2.58 18.32
C ILE A 34 1.26 -2.97 19.63
N ILE A 35 2.05 -2.07 20.21
CA ILE A 35 2.56 -2.21 21.57
C ILE A 35 1.76 -1.27 22.46
N LEU A 36 0.98 -1.83 23.37
CA LEU A 36 0.18 -1.08 24.32
C LEU A 36 0.82 -1.09 25.71
N ASP A 37 1.17 0.09 26.21
CA ASP A 37 1.58 0.32 27.59
C ASP A 37 0.45 -0.07 28.55
N ALA A 38 0.75 -1.02 29.43
CA ALA A 38 -0.12 -1.36 30.54
C ALA A 38 0.58 -1.15 31.88
N SER A 39 1.64 -0.36 31.98
CA SER A 39 2.28 -0.07 33.26
C SER A 39 1.32 0.56 34.29
N GLY A 40 1.71 0.55 35.57
CA GLY A 40 0.87 1.07 36.64
C GLY A 40 0.45 2.55 36.48
N SER A 41 1.17 3.36 35.70
CA SER A 41 0.78 4.75 35.42
C SER A 41 -0.49 4.88 34.58
N MET A 42 -0.87 3.83 33.85
CA MET A 42 -2.10 3.77 33.05
C MET A 42 -3.37 3.60 33.91
N GLU A 43 -3.24 3.37 35.22
CA GLU A 43 -4.37 3.42 36.18
C GLU A 43 -4.77 4.86 36.54
N ARG A 44 -4.01 5.88 36.10
CA ARG A 44 -4.36 7.28 36.34
C ARG A 44 -5.73 7.62 35.73
N PRO A 45 -6.50 8.53 36.36
CA PRO A 45 -7.78 8.97 35.80
C PRO A 45 -7.62 9.67 34.45
N ASP A 46 -8.54 9.39 33.53
CA ASP A 46 -8.78 10.14 32.30
C ASP A 46 -10.28 10.50 32.19
N ARG A 47 -10.71 11.21 31.14
CA ARG A 47 -12.11 11.59 30.96
C ARG A 47 -13.01 10.36 30.84
N GLY A 48 -13.77 10.07 31.89
CA GLY A 48 -14.77 9.01 31.90
C GLY A 48 -14.27 7.63 32.31
N GLY A 49 -13.02 7.51 32.77
CA GLY A 49 -12.43 6.24 33.20
C GLY A 49 -10.96 6.39 33.60
N THR A 50 -10.19 5.34 33.38
CA THR A 50 -8.72 5.35 33.48
C THR A 50 -8.08 5.61 32.11
N MET A 51 -6.79 5.96 32.11
CA MET A 51 -6.01 6.03 30.86
C MET A 51 -6.02 4.69 30.12
N MET A 52 -5.94 3.56 30.83
CA MET A 52 -6.09 2.22 30.24
C MET A 52 -7.45 2.02 29.54
N ASP A 53 -8.55 2.55 30.10
CA ASP A 53 -9.87 2.45 29.46
C ASP A 53 -9.92 3.20 28.12
N ALA A 54 -9.33 4.40 28.06
CA ALA A 54 -9.23 5.19 26.83
C ALA A 54 -8.33 4.49 25.79
N ALA A 55 -7.20 3.94 26.22
CA ALA A 55 -6.31 3.15 25.38
C ALA A 55 -7.02 1.95 24.74
N LYS A 56 -7.77 1.17 25.54
CA LYS A 56 -8.58 0.06 25.03
C LYS A 56 -9.60 0.53 24.02
N GLN A 57 -10.31 1.62 24.30
CA GLN A 57 -11.32 2.17 23.39
C GLN A 57 -10.72 2.64 22.06
N ALA A 58 -9.53 3.25 22.09
CA ALA A 58 -8.81 3.65 20.89
C ALA A 58 -8.40 2.45 20.03
N VAL A 59 -7.90 1.37 20.65
CA VAL A 59 -7.57 0.12 19.93
C VAL A 59 -8.83 -0.51 19.34
N ARG A 60 -9.96 -0.56 20.05
CA ARG A 60 -11.23 -1.07 19.50
C ARG A 60 -11.67 -0.28 18.26
N THR A 61 -11.61 1.04 18.34
CA THR A 61 -11.95 1.92 17.20
C THR A 61 -11.08 1.62 15.98
N PHE A 62 -9.79 1.39 16.20
CA PHE A 62 -8.90 0.94 15.14
C PHE A 62 -9.32 -0.42 14.58
N VAL A 63 -9.49 -1.44 15.44
CA VAL A 63 -9.88 -2.82 15.05
C VAL A 63 -11.16 -2.81 14.21
N ASP A 64 -12.16 -2.01 14.61
CA ASP A 64 -13.43 -1.88 13.89
C ASP A 64 -13.23 -1.31 12.48
N SER A 65 -12.40 -0.29 12.34
CA SER A 65 -12.10 0.36 11.06
C SER A 65 -11.07 -0.38 10.19
N ALA A 66 -10.26 -1.26 10.77
CA ALA A 66 -9.15 -1.91 10.09
C ALA A 66 -9.65 -2.90 9.00
N PRO A 67 -8.94 -3.01 7.86
CA PRO A 67 -9.26 -3.99 6.82
C PRO A 67 -9.18 -5.43 7.34
N ALA A 68 -10.13 -6.28 6.94
CA ALA A 68 -10.22 -7.65 7.46
C ALA A 68 -9.01 -8.53 7.07
N GLN A 69 -8.35 -8.18 5.98
CA GLN A 69 -7.17 -8.87 5.46
C GLN A 69 -5.85 -8.35 6.05
N ALA A 70 -5.86 -7.30 6.89
CA ALA A 70 -4.66 -6.75 7.49
C ALA A 70 -4.04 -7.72 8.49
N SER A 71 -2.71 -7.76 8.57
CA SER A 71 -1.99 -8.54 9.58
C SER A 71 -1.69 -7.67 10.79
N VAL A 72 -2.42 -7.89 11.89
CA VAL A 72 -2.31 -7.06 13.10
C VAL A 72 -2.05 -7.94 14.31
N GLY A 73 -0.97 -7.63 15.03
CA GLY A 73 -0.69 -8.23 16.33
C GLY A 73 -0.74 -7.21 17.45
N LEU A 74 -0.74 -7.71 18.67
CA LEU A 74 -0.80 -6.94 19.90
C LEU A 74 0.22 -7.49 20.88
N THR A 75 1.15 -6.62 21.25
CA THR A 75 2.06 -6.79 22.37
C THR A 75 1.65 -5.84 23.47
N THR A 76 1.83 -6.26 24.73
CA THR A 76 1.71 -5.37 25.88
C THR A 76 2.88 -5.61 26.83
N TYR A 77 3.08 -4.68 27.75
CA TYR A 77 3.99 -4.82 28.87
C TYR A 77 3.37 -4.25 30.13
N GLY A 78 3.81 -4.73 31.29
CA GLY A 78 3.24 -4.30 32.57
C GLY A 78 1.86 -4.91 32.81
N THR A 79 1.78 -6.21 33.00
CA THR A 79 0.50 -6.89 33.31
C THR A 79 0.65 -7.99 34.37
N GLY A 80 1.84 -8.61 34.45
CA GLY A 80 2.14 -9.79 35.24
C GLY A 80 2.82 -9.54 36.58
N THR A 81 3.28 -8.33 36.89
CA THR A 81 3.95 -7.99 38.16
C THR A 81 3.36 -6.74 38.81
N GLY A 82 3.59 -6.55 40.13
CA GLY A 82 3.29 -5.29 40.80
C GLY A 82 4.29 -4.17 40.51
N ASN A 83 4.03 -2.99 41.09
CA ASN A 83 4.83 -1.76 40.93
C ASN A 83 5.96 -1.62 41.96
N THR A 84 6.28 -2.69 42.70
CA THR A 84 7.26 -2.62 43.78
C THR A 84 8.68 -2.77 43.25
N GLU A 85 9.65 -2.08 43.86
CA GLU A 85 11.06 -2.19 43.46
C GLU A 85 11.58 -3.64 43.57
N ALA A 86 11.01 -4.43 44.49
CA ALA A 86 11.34 -5.85 44.65
C ALA A 86 10.97 -6.69 43.42
N GLU A 87 9.92 -6.30 42.69
CA GLU A 87 9.42 -6.99 41.49
C GLU A 87 10.01 -6.42 40.20
N LYS A 88 10.73 -5.29 40.25
CA LYS A 88 11.26 -4.58 39.07
C LYS A 88 12.06 -5.46 38.12
N THR A 89 12.94 -6.33 38.64
CA THR A 89 13.72 -7.26 37.80
C THR A 89 12.84 -8.20 36.98
N GLN A 90 11.70 -8.63 37.54
CA GLN A 90 10.73 -9.47 36.82
C GLN A 90 9.84 -8.61 35.91
N GLY A 91 9.38 -7.45 36.39
CA GLY A 91 8.56 -6.53 35.61
C GLY A 91 9.27 -5.99 34.38
N CYS A 92 10.59 -5.79 34.43
CA CYS A 92 11.37 -5.39 33.26
C CYS A 92 11.56 -6.49 32.21
N ARG A 93 11.02 -7.69 32.46
CA ARG A 93 10.92 -8.80 31.50
C ARG A 93 9.47 -9.14 31.15
N ASP A 94 8.51 -8.43 31.73
CA ASP A 94 7.08 -8.68 31.57
C ASP A 94 6.56 -8.00 30.31
N VAL A 95 6.84 -8.66 29.19
CA VAL A 95 6.32 -8.33 27.86
C VAL A 95 5.58 -9.57 27.34
N GLN A 96 4.39 -9.37 26.80
CA GLN A 96 3.53 -10.46 26.34
C GLN A 96 2.97 -10.14 24.95
N VAL A 97 3.14 -11.06 24.01
CA VAL A 97 2.44 -11.04 22.72
C VAL A 97 1.06 -11.68 22.93
N LEU A 98 0.04 -10.85 23.05
CA LEU A 98 -1.34 -11.29 23.28
C LEU A 98 -2.04 -11.73 22.00
N HIS A 99 -1.63 -11.17 20.86
CA HIS A 99 -2.11 -11.54 19.54
C HIS A 99 -0.94 -11.52 18.54
N GLN A 100 -0.76 -12.62 17.80
CA GLN A 100 0.25 -12.69 16.75
C GLN A 100 -0.17 -11.85 15.54
N PRO A 101 0.77 -11.29 14.75
CA PRO A 101 0.46 -10.48 13.57
C PRO A 101 0.01 -11.35 12.38
N ASN A 102 -1.11 -12.05 12.56
CA ASN A 102 -1.81 -12.81 11.53
C ASN A 102 -2.95 -11.97 10.95
N THR A 103 -3.59 -12.48 9.89
CA THR A 103 -4.84 -11.90 9.35
C THR A 103 -5.82 -11.56 10.47
N LEU A 104 -6.34 -10.33 10.44
CA LEU A 104 -7.08 -9.71 11.53
C LEU A 104 -8.34 -10.51 11.92
N ASP A 105 -8.28 -11.15 13.09
CA ASP A 105 -9.45 -11.60 13.82
C ASP A 105 -9.89 -10.48 14.78
N LYS A 106 -10.85 -9.68 14.33
CA LYS A 106 -11.37 -8.53 15.09
C LYS A 106 -11.89 -8.93 16.47
N ALA A 107 -12.53 -10.10 16.58
CA ALA A 107 -13.12 -10.54 17.84
C ALA A 107 -12.05 -11.02 18.82
N ALA A 108 -11.07 -11.79 18.34
CA ALA A 108 -9.95 -12.24 19.16
C ALA A 108 -9.09 -11.05 19.64
N LEU A 109 -8.78 -10.11 18.75
CA LEU A 109 -7.99 -8.93 19.09
C LEU A 109 -8.72 -8.03 20.09
N THR A 110 -10.03 -7.81 19.92
CA THR A 110 -10.85 -7.07 20.90
C THR A 110 -10.86 -7.76 22.27
N THR A 111 -11.02 -9.08 22.29
CA THR A 111 -10.99 -9.87 23.54
C THR A 111 -9.63 -9.77 24.25
N ALA A 112 -8.53 -9.82 23.48
CA ALA A 112 -7.18 -9.68 24.01
C ALA A 112 -6.98 -8.30 24.66
N VAL A 113 -7.42 -7.23 24.00
CA VAL A 113 -7.37 -5.85 24.52
C VAL A 113 -8.20 -5.70 25.79
N ASP A 114 -9.41 -6.25 25.82
CA ASP A 114 -10.31 -6.14 26.95
C ASP A 114 -9.74 -6.77 28.23
N GLY A 115 -8.97 -7.85 28.08
CA GLY A 115 -8.31 -8.56 29.17
C GLY A 115 -7.11 -7.84 29.81
N ILE A 116 -6.59 -6.77 29.19
CA ILE A 116 -5.40 -6.07 29.69
C ILE A 116 -5.69 -5.39 31.02
N GLN A 117 -4.80 -5.55 32.00
CA GLN A 117 -4.89 -4.86 33.30
C GLN A 117 -3.62 -4.07 33.53
N ALA A 118 -3.75 -2.80 33.86
CA ALA A 118 -2.61 -1.91 34.00
C ALA A 118 -1.84 -2.17 35.31
N ARG A 119 -0.60 -2.67 35.24
CA ARG A 119 0.30 -2.95 36.37
C ARG A 119 1.78 -2.89 35.97
N GLY A 120 2.70 -2.90 36.92
CA GLY A 120 4.12 -3.11 36.67
C GLY A 120 4.84 -1.94 36.00
N TRP A 121 5.88 -2.29 35.25
CA TRP A 121 6.95 -1.41 34.77
C TRP A 121 6.92 -1.23 33.25
N THR A 122 7.74 -0.31 32.71
CA THR A 122 7.76 0.09 31.29
C THR A 122 9.05 -0.39 30.56
N PRO A 123 9.19 -1.69 30.19
CA PRO A 123 10.35 -2.20 29.46
C PRO A 123 10.23 -2.01 27.94
N MET A 124 10.22 -0.76 27.46
CA MET A 124 10.00 -0.42 26.06
C MET A 124 11.02 -1.05 25.12
N GLY A 125 12.31 -1.05 25.50
CA GLY A 125 13.36 -1.65 24.68
C GLY A 125 13.16 -3.16 24.48
N THR A 126 12.72 -3.87 25.52
CA THR A 126 12.40 -5.30 25.43
C THR A 126 11.14 -5.54 24.60
N ALA A 127 10.13 -4.66 24.76
CA ALA A 127 8.89 -4.73 24.00
C ALA A 127 9.11 -4.53 22.49
N LEU A 128 9.96 -3.57 22.11
CA LEU A 128 10.33 -3.36 20.70
C LEU A 128 10.97 -4.59 20.08
N ARG A 129 11.93 -5.24 20.76
CA ARG A 129 12.58 -6.45 20.25
C ARG A 129 11.58 -7.58 20.08
N GLN A 130 10.75 -7.86 21.10
CA GLN A 130 9.77 -8.94 21.00
C GLN A 130 8.70 -8.69 19.93
N ALA A 131 8.26 -7.44 19.75
CA ALA A 131 7.34 -7.09 18.68
C ALA A 131 8.00 -7.25 17.30
N ALA A 132 9.26 -6.86 17.15
CA ALA A 132 10.02 -7.06 15.91
C ALA A 132 10.22 -8.56 15.61
N ASP A 133 10.52 -9.37 16.62
CA ASP A 133 10.70 -10.84 16.49
C ASP A 133 9.38 -11.56 16.16
N ALA A 134 8.23 -11.01 16.56
CA ALA A 134 6.92 -11.56 16.23
C ALA A 134 6.49 -11.24 14.77
N LEU A 135 7.08 -10.21 14.17
CA LEU A 135 6.82 -9.81 12.79
C LEU A 135 7.62 -10.70 11.81
N PRO A 136 7.16 -10.89 10.56
CA PRO A 136 7.87 -11.70 9.56
C PRO A 136 9.30 -11.21 9.31
N ASP A 137 10.28 -12.11 9.10
CA ASP A 137 11.71 -11.73 9.02
C ASP A 137 12.11 -10.86 7.82
N SER A 138 11.22 -10.65 6.85
CA SER A 138 11.49 -9.88 5.62
C SER A 138 10.28 -9.04 5.18
N GLY A 139 10.54 -8.01 4.37
CA GLY A 139 9.52 -7.08 3.89
C GLY A 139 9.20 -5.93 4.86
N PRO A 140 8.37 -4.95 4.41
CA PRO A 140 7.95 -3.81 5.20
C PRO A 140 7.16 -4.24 6.44
N ARG A 141 7.51 -3.65 7.58
CA ARG A 141 6.95 -3.98 8.88
C ARG A 141 6.74 -2.71 9.69
N SER A 142 5.70 -2.71 10.51
CA SER A 142 5.42 -1.56 11.36
C SER A 142 5.20 -1.96 12.82
N ILE A 143 5.65 -1.08 13.71
CA ILE A 143 5.27 -1.10 15.11
C ILE A 143 4.56 0.21 15.42
N VAL A 144 3.46 0.15 16.16
CA VAL A 144 2.80 1.32 16.74
C VAL A 144 2.85 1.20 18.25
N LEU A 145 3.72 1.97 18.88
CA LEU A 145 3.86 2.05 20.33
C LEU A 145 2.95 3.13 20.89
N VAL A 146 2.17 2.81 21.92
CA VAL A 146 1.41 3.77 22.72
C VAL A 146 1.92 3.69 24.15
N SER A 147 2.39 4.82 24.69
CA SER A 147 2.90 4.87 26.07
C SER A 147 2.61 6.20 26.76
N ASP A 148 2.44 6.16 28.09
CA ASP A 148 2.12 7.31 28.92
C ASP A 148 3.29 7.85 29.77
N GLY A 149 4.49 7.30 29.62
CA GLY A 149 5.64 7.70 30.43
C GLY A 149 7.00 7.29 29.86
N ASP A 150 8.04 7.50 30.65
CA ASP A 150 9.42 7.08 30.34
C ASP A 150 9.61 5.57 30.48
N ASP A 151 10.62 5.03 29.80
CA ASP A 151 11.16 3.70 30.11
C ASP A 151 11.78 3.67 31.52
N THR A 152 11.32 2.74 32.35
CA THR A 152 11.72 2.57 33.75
C THR A 152 12.65 1.38 33.97
N CYS A 153 13.09 0.76 32.87
CA CYS A 153 13.80 -0.52 32.85
C CYS A 153 15.15 -0.46 32.13
N ALA A 154 15.54 0.70 31.60
CA ALA A 154 16.85 0.94 31.01
C ALA A 154 17.97 0.65 32.03
N PRO A 155 19.12 0.09 31.58
CA PRO A 155 19.51 -0.20 30.19
C PRO A 155 18.99 -1.56 29.61
N PRO A 156 18.93 -1.70 28.27
CA PRO A 156 19.36 -0.73 27.25
C PRO A 156 18.34 0.40 27.04
N ASP A 157 18.82 1.55 26.54
CA ASP A 157 17.94 2.67 26.18
C ASP A 157 17.07 2.28 24.96
N PRO A 158 15.76 2.55 24.99
CA PRO A 158 14.85 2.12 23.91
C PRO A 158 15.12 2.82 22.58
N CYS A 159 15.69 4.03 22.55
CA CYS A 159 16.09 4.66 21.30
C CYS A 159 17.30 3.96 20.67
N GLU A 160 18.28 3.54 21.48
CA GLU A 160 19.41 2.73 21.00
C GLU A 160 18.91 1.41 20.40
N VAL A 161 17.92 0.78 21.04
CA VAL A 161 17.27 -0.45 20.54
C VAL A 161 16.55 -0.19 19.20
N ALA A 162 15.81 0.91 19.07
CA ALA A 162 15.13 1.25 17.82
C ALA A 162 16.15 1.44 16.67
N ALA A 163 17.27 2.12 16.93
CA ALA A 163 18.35 2.29 15.97
C ALA A 163 19.08 0.97 15.64
N GLU A 164 19.22 0.07 16.62
CA GLU A 164 19.74 -1.29 16.43
C GLU A 164 18.87 -2.08 15.46
N LEU A 165 17.56 -2.10 15.69
CA LEU A 165 16.60 -2.81 14.84
C LEU A 165 16.62 -2.27 13.40
N LYS A 166 16.72 -0.95 13.22
CA LYS A 166 16.86 -0.36 11.88
C LYS A 166 18.15 -0.80 11.17
N ARG A 167 19.27 -0.83 11.89
CA ARG A 167 20.59 -1.23 11.35
C ARG A 167 20.68 -2.70 11.00
N ALA A 168 19.88 -3.55 11.63
CA ALA A 168 19.83 -4.98 11.33
C ALA A 168 19.27 -5.31 9.93
N GLY A 169 18.93 -4.30 9.10
CA GLY A 169 18.42 -4.49 7.74
C GLY A 169 16.96 -4.93 7.71
N VAL A 170 16.27 -4.75 8.82
CA VAL A 170 14.85 -5.01 9.00
C VAL A 170 14.13 -3.74 8.51
N ASP A 171 13.29 -3.84 7.48
CA ASP A 171 12.44 -2.74 6.99
C ASP A 171 11.31 -2.42 8.00
N LEU A 172 11.71 -2.13 9.24
CA LEU A 172 10.85 -1.87 10.38
C LEU A 172 10.74 -0.36 10.61
N VAL A 173 9.51 0.12 10.69
CA VAL A 173 9.17 1.50 11.04
C VAL A 173 8.42 1.50 12.36
N VAL A 174 8.89 2.29 13.33
CA VAL A 174 8.25 2.46 14.63
C VAL A 174 7.54 3.80 14.65
N HIS A 175 6.22 3.79 14.79
CA HIS A 175 5.44 4.96 15.17
C HIS A 175 5.22 4.95 16.68
N ALA A 176 5.28 6.12 17.30
CA ALA A 176 5.06 6.28 18.73
C ALA A 176 3.94 7.29 18.99
N ILE A 177 3.06 6.97 19.94
CA ILE A 177 2.01 7.84 20.44
C ILE A 177 2.29 8.08 21.92
N GLY A 178 2.59 9.34 22.27
CA GLY A 178 2.76 9.76 23.66
C GLY A 178 1.41 10.14 24.27
N PHE A 179 0.91 9.34 25.20
CA PHE A 179 -0.38 9.55 25.85
C PHE A 179 -0.22 10.31 27.17
N ALA A 180 -0.54 11.61 27.16
CA ALA A 180 -0.41 12.51 28.31
C ALA A 180 1.00 12.48 28.95
N VAL A 181 2.03 12.49 28.09
CA VAL A 181 3.44 12.42 28.47
C VAL A 181 4.08 13.78 28.79
N ASP A 182 5.13 13.75 29.61
CA ASP A 182 5.99 14.91 29.85
C ASP A 182 7.06 15.09 28.75
N ASP A 183 7.88 16.15 28.87
CA ASP A 183 8.90 16.49 27.86
C ASP A 183 10.00 15.43 27.73
N LYS A 184 10.30 14.70 28.80
CA LYS A 184 11.35 13.68 28.78
C LYS A 184 10.87 12.44 28.04
N ALA A 185 9.67 11.97 28.36
CA ALA A 185 9.04 10.84 27.68
C ALA A 185 8.76 11.17 26.21
N ARG A 186 8.30 12.39 25.92
CA ARG A 186 8.16 12.90 24.55
C ARG A 186 9.47 12.79 23.77
N ALA A 187 10.59 13.23 24.34
CA ALA A 187 11.89 13.17 23.67
C ALA A 187 12.34 11.73 23.39
N GLN A 188 12.15 10.82 24.34
CA GLN A 188 12.51 9.41 24.17
C GLN A 188 11.67 8.71 23.10
N LEU A 189 10.35 8.86 23.14
CA LEU A 189 9.42 8.30 22.14
C LEU A 189 9.67 8.89 20.74
N THR A 190 9.97 10.19 20.68
CA THR A 190 10.36 10.87 19.44
C THR A 190 11.64 10.26 18.87
N CYS A 191 12.67 10.05 19.70
CA CYS A 191 13.92 9.43 19.30
C CYS A 191 13.70 8.04 18.68
N MET A 192 12.91 7.18 19.34
CA MET A 192 12.60 5.83 18.85
C MET A 192 11.93 5.84 17.49
N ALA A 193 10.90 6.68 17.33
CA ALA A 193 10.18 6.78 16.07
C ALA A 193 11.10 7.29 14.96
N GLN A 194 11.85 8.36 15.25
CA GLN A 194 12.77 8.98 14.30
C GLN A 194 13.93 8.07 13.89
N ALA A 195 14.45 7.25 14.80
CA ALA A 195 15.55 6.31 14.53
C ALA A 195 15.21 5.25 13.48
N THR A 196 13.91 4.98 13.25
CA THR A 196 13.43 3.97 12.31
C THR A 196 12.77 4.56 11.06
N GLY A 197 12.57 5.89 11.05
CA GLY A 197 11.86 6.61 9.99
C GLY A 197 10.35 6.74 10.22
N GLY A 198 9.86 6.39 11.42
CA GLY A 198 8.46 6.56 11.78
C GLY A 198 8.17 7.88 12.48
N THR A 199 6.96 8.01 13.02
CA THR A 199 6.42 9.28 13.51
C THR A 199 6.09 9.24 14.99
N TYR A 200 6.31 10.36 15.68
CA TYR A 200 5.79 10.60 17.03
C TYR A 200 4.52 11.45 16.96
N THR A 201 3.53 11.16 17.80
CA THR A 201 2.31 11.97 17.92
C THR A 201 1.87 12.08 19.39
N ASP A 202 1.62 13.30 19.85
CA ASP A 202 1.02 13.53 21.17
C ASP A 202 -0.48 13.23 21.15
N ALA A 203 -0.95 12.50 22.17
CA ALA A 203 -2.34 12.40 22.56
C ALA A 203 -2.49 13.00 23.96
N ALA A 204 -3.01 14.21 24.06
CA ALA A 204 -3.09 14.93 25.33
C ALA A 204 -4.09 14.33 26.33
N ASP A 205 -5.11 13.61 25.83
CA ASP A 205 -6.17 12.96 26.60
C ASP A 205 -6.75 11.77 25.81
N GLY A 206 -7.64 10.99 26.42
CA GLY A 206 -8.22 9.81 25.77
C GLY A 206 -8.98 10.11 24.49
N ALA A 207 -9.69 11.25 24.44
CA ALA A 207 -10.39 11.69 23.23
C ALA A 207 -9.42 12.05 22.08
N ALA A 208 -8.21 12.53 22.40
CA ALA A 208 -7.14 12.64 21.42
C ALA A 208 -6.60 11.27 21.01
N LEU A 209 -6.39 10.35 21.96
CA LEU A 209 -5.88 9.00 21.68
C LEU A 209 -6.82 8.21 20.76
N GLU A 210 -8.14 8.25 21.01
CA GLU A 210 -9.17 7.62 20.17
C GLU A 210 -9.17 8.13 18.73
N ARG A 211 -8.72 9.36 18.48
CA ARG A 211 -8.56 9.92 17.13
C ARG A 211 -7.18 9.61 16.53
N VAL A 212 -6.14 9.57 17.35
CA VAL A 212 -4.74 9.42 16.91
C VAL A 212 -4.42 7.97 16.59
N LEU A 213 -4.73 7.03 17.48
CA LEU A 213 -4.33 5.64 17.33
C LEU A 213 -4.90 5.01 16.06
N PRO A 214 -6.21 5.07 15.74
CA PRO A 214 -6.71 4.51 14.49
C PRO A 214 -6.04 5.08 13.25
N ARG A 215 -5.74 6.39 13.25
CA ARG A 215 -5.05 7.05 12.15
C ARG A 215 -3.60 6.59 12.01
N VAL A 216 -2.83 6.60 13.10
CA VAL A 216 -1.41 6.18 13.10
C VAL A 216 -1.30 4.70 12.79
N SER A 217 -2.14 3.84 13.38
CA SER A 217 -2.18 2.41 13.08
C SER A 217 -2.61 2.12 11.65
N SER A 218 -3.55 2.89 11.11
CA SER A 218 -3.85 2.79 9.68
C SER A 218 -2.70 3.30 8.81
N THR A 219 -1.95 4.33 9.22
CA THR A 219 -0.72 4.75 8.51
C THR A 219 0.35 3.67 8.58
N ALA A 220 0.53 3.03 9.73
CA ALA A 220 1.48 1.94 9.94
C ALA A 220 1.14 0.72 9.07
N LEU A 221 -0.15 0.39 8.93
CA LEU A 221 -0.65 -0.58 7.95
C LEU A 221 -0.38 -0.16 6.49
N ARG A 222 -0.34 1.17 6.25
CA ARG A 222 -0.12 1.80 4.94
C ARG A 222 1.35 2.06 4.61
N ASN A 223 2.31 1.85 5.51
CA ASN A 223 3.73 2.04 5.24
C ASN A 223 4.15 1.06 4.13
N TYR A 224 4.00 1.57 2.92
CA TYR A 224 4.09 0.94 1.63
C TYR A 224 3.17 -0.28 1.41
N GLN A 225 2.02 -0.04 0.78
CA GLN A 225 1.22 -1.07 0.12
C GLN A 225 1.18 -0.81 -1.37
N ALA A 226 1.96 -1.54 -2.14
CA ALA A 226 1.61 -1.74 -3.54
C ALA A 226 0.73 -2.98 -3.64
N THR A 227 -0.33 -2.90 -4.42
CA THR A 227 -1.24 -4.03 -4.66
C THR A 227 -1.34 -4.28 -6.15
N GLY A 228 -1.08 -5.50 -6.57
CA GLY A 228 -1.01 -5.86 -7.97
C GLY A 228 -0.79 -7.35 -8.11
N THR A 229 -0.93 -7.88 -9.31
CA THR A 229 -0.57 -9.28 -9.56
C THR A 229 0.95 -9.40 -9.37
N PRO A 230 1.46 -10.28 -8.48
CA PRO A 230 2.90 -10.42 -8.32
C PRO A 230 3.55 -10.83 -9.65
N ILE A 231 4.63 -10.17 -10.01
CA ILE A 231 5.48 -10.51 -11.16
C ILE A 231 6.93 -10.29 -10.77
N THR A 232 7.83 -11.09 -11.31
CA THR A 232 9.27 -10.89 -11.12
C THR A 232 9.93 -10.78 -12.48
N GLY A 233 10.29 -9.55 -12.86
CA GLY A 233 11.01 -9.25 -14.08
C GLY A 233 12.33 -10.01 -14.13
N ALA A 234 12.70 -10.50 -15.30
CA ALA A 234 13.96 -11.22 -15.45
C ALA A 234 15.15 -10.26 -15.46
N ALA A 235 16.36 -10.79 -15.21
CA ALA A 235 17.61 -10.04 -15.36
C ALA A 235 18.04 -9.89 -16.83
N GLU A 236 17.50 -10.72 -17.73
CA GLU A 236 17.76 -10.70 -19.17
C GLU A 236 16.44 -10.66 -19.93
N TYR A 237 16.40 -9.97 -21.07
CA TYR A 237 15.18 -9.81 -21.84
C TYR A 237 14.60 -11.15 -22.34
N GLY A 238 15.45 -12.10 -22.76
CA GLY A 238 15.01 -13.36 -23.35
C GLY A 238 14.21 -14.27 -22.42
N SER A 239 14.33 -14.07 -21.10
CA SER A 239 13.63 -14.83 -20.05
C SER A 239 12.56 -14.02 -19.33
N ALA A 240 12.24 -12.82 -19.82
CA ALA A 240 11.25 -11.94 -19.21
C ALA A 240 9.86 -12.61 -19.12
N PRO A 241 9.17 -12.51 -17.96
CA PRO A 241 7.82 -13.02 -17.81
C PRO A 241 6.85 -12.26 -18.71
N ALA A 242 5.89 -12.98 -19.30
CA ALA A 242 4.83 -12.37 -20.10
C ALA A 242 3.74 -11.78 -19.19
N ALA A 243 3.43 -10.51 -19.39
CA ALA A 243 2.38 -9.79 -18.71
C ALA A 243 1.30 -9.34 -19.71
N LYS A 244 0.07 -9.22 -19.23
CA LYS A 244 -1.09 -8.71 -19.99
C LYS A 244 -1.42 -7.30 -19.51
N ALA A 245 -2.46 -6.69 -20.08
CA ALA A 245 -3.01 -5.45 -19.52
C ALA A 245 -3.44 -5.67 -18.06
N GLY A 246 -3.08 -4.75 -17.17
CA GLY A 246 -3.33 -4.84 -15.74
C GLY A 246 -2.29 -4.14 -14.87
N GLN A 247 -2.41 -4.35 -13.56
CA GLN A 247 -1.53 -3.79 -12.54
C GLN A 247 -0.73 -4.92 -11.88
N TYR A 248 0.57 -4.72 -11.76
CA TYR A 248 1.50 -5.69 -11.23
C TYR A 248 2.40 -5.08 -10.15
N LEU A 249 2.96 -5.96 -9.32
CA LEU A 249 3.91 -5.62 -8.28
C LEU A 249 5.19 -6.44 -8.45
N ASP A 250 6.33 -5.76 -8.37
CA ASP A 250 7.66 -6.35 -8.33
C ASP A 250 8.55 -5.56 -7.34
N THR A 251 9.84 -5.86 -7.31
CA THR A 251 10.87 -5.13 -6.58
C THR A 251 12.09 -4.90 -7.45
N ILE A 252 12.77 -3.78 -7.25
CA ILE A 252 13.96 -3.39 -8.01
C ILE A 252 15.08 -2.97 -7.06
N GLY A 253 16.27 -3.52 -7.28
CA GLY A 253 17.49 -3.15 -6.58
C GLY A 253 18.17 -1.92 -7.15
N GLN A 254 19.09 -1.32 -6.38
CA GLN A 254 19.94 -0.24 -6.87
C GLN A 254 20.74 -0.69 -8.10
N HIS A 255 20.72 0.09 -9.17
CA HIS A 255 21.37 -0.23 -10.46
C HIS A 255 20.91 -1.55 -11.10
N GLU A 256 19.77 -2.09 -10.64
CA GLU A 256 19.19 -3.31 -11.18
C GLU A 256 18.32 -3.01 -12.39
N LYS A 257 18.38 -3.91 -13.37
CA LYS A 257 17.49 -3.94 -14.53
C LYS A 257 16.49 -5.07 -14.41
N ARG A 258 15.23 -4.79 -14.72
CA ARG A 258 14.16 -5.77 -14.77
C ARG A 258 13.47 -5.71 -16.13
N TYR A 259 13.27 -6.88 -16.73
CA TYR A 259 12.66 -7.02 -18.05
C TYR A 259 11.29 -7.70 -17.94
N TYR A 260 10.31 -7.15 -18.64
CA TYR A 260 8.94 -7.68 -18.75
C TYR A 260 8.55 -7.83 -20.22
N ALA A 261 7.91 -8.94 -20.57
CA ALA A 261 7.44 -9.18 -21.93
C ALA A 261 5.95 -8.83 -22.05
N VAL A 262 5.57 -8.15 -23.11
CA VAL A 262 4.16 -7.87 -23.44
C VAL A 262 3.89 -8.29 -24.87
N ASP A 263 2.84 -9.08 -25.06
CA ASP A 263 2.35 -9.46 -26.39
C ASP A 263 1.39 -8.36 -26.88
N VAL A 264 1.82 -7.60 -27.89
CA VAL A 264 1.08 -6.46 -28.44
C VAL A 264 0.43 -6.87 -29.77
N PRO A 265 -0.92 -6.86 -29.87
CA PRO A 265 -1.61 -7.19 -31.12
C PRO A 265 -1.24 -6.23 -32.26
N GLU A 266 -1.35 -6.73 -33.50
CA GLU A 266 -1.17 -5.89 -34.68
C GLU A 266 -2.20 -4.75 -34.71
N GLY A 267 -1.75 -3.53 -34.97
CA GLY A 267 -2.61 -2.34 -34.95
C GLY A 267 -2.93 -1.78 -33.56
N ALA A 268 -2.40 -2.38 -32.48
CA ALA A 268 -2.60 -1.90 -31.12
C ALA A 268 -1.45 -0.98 -30.66
N THR A 269 -1.71 -0.24 -29.58
CA THR A 269 -0.72 0.56 -28.85
C THR A 269 -0.54 -0.04 -27.46
N ALA A 270 0.70 -0.20 -27.02
CA ALA A 270 1.01 -0.63 -25.67
C ALA A 270 1.41 0.57 -24.80
N HIS A 271 0.89 0.60 -23.58
CA HIS A 271 1.32 1.52 -22.54
C HIS A 271 2.01 0.73 -21.45
N PHE A 272 3.16 1.21 -21.01
CA PHE A 272 3.90 0.59 -19.91
C PHE A 272 4.41 1.67 -18.98
N THR A 273 4.13 1.51 -17.70
CA THR A 273 4.58 2.41 -16.64
C THR A 273 5.25 1.61 -15.54
N GLY A 274 6.40 2.08 -15.07
CA GLY A 274 7.05 1.63 -13.83
C GLY A 274 7.10 2.77 -12.82
N ILE A 275 6.65 2.50 -11.59
CA ILE A 275 6.57 3.48 -10.50
C ILE A 275 7.35 2.93 -9.31
N VAL A 276 8.27 3.73 -8.75
CA VAL A 276 8.99 3.38 -7.52
C VAL A 276 8.82 4.52 -6.52
N SER A 277 8.31 4.20 -5.34
CA SER A 277 8.22 5.14 -4.23
C SER A 277 9.48 5.05 -3.38
N PHE A 278 10.16 6.18 -3.26
CA PHE A 278 11.37 6.30 -2.46
C PHE A 278 10.95 6.73 -1.06
N PRO A 279 11.22 5.89 -0.04
CA PRO A 279 10.90 6.25 1.33
C PRO A 279 11.81 7.38 1.78
N ARG A 280 11.40 8.01 2.88
CA ARG A 280 12.20 9.07 3.46
C ARG A 280 13.53 8.56 3.97
N ALA A 281 14.54 9.42 3.85
CA ALA A 281 15.83 9.24 4.50
C ALA A 281 16.23 10.56 5.17
N LYS A 282 16.94 10.47 6.31
CA LYS A 282 17.46 11.64 7.00
C LYS A 282 18.94 11.82 6.69
N ASP A 283 19.40 13.06 6.81
CA ASP A 283 20.83 13.41 6.76
C ASP A 283 21.53 13.03 5.44
N VAL A 284 20.78 12.92 4.35
CA VAL A 284 21.34 12.73 3.00
C VAL A 284 21.78 14.08 2.47
N SER A 285 23.05 14.20 2.07
CA SER A 285 23.55 15.42 1.43
C SER A 285 22.71 15.71 0.18
N THR A 286 22.35 16.98 -0.05
CA THR A 286 21.58 17.38 -1.24
C THR A 286 22.28 17.02 -2.57
N THR A 287 23.61 16.89 -2.56
CA THR A 287 24.39 16.47 -3.73
C THR A 287 24.39 14.95 -3.97
N GLU A 288 23.95 14.17 -2.98
CA GLU A 288 23.90 12.70 -3.01
C GLU A 288 22.46 12.18 -2.93
N ASP A 289 21.48 13.08 -2.83
CA ASP A 289 20.06 12.79 -2.76
C ASP A 289 19.42 12.85 -4.15
N MET A 290 19.83 11.91 -5.00
CA MET A 290 19.34 11.80 -6.36
C MET A 290 18.97 10.36 -6.68
N ASN A 291 17.76 10.16 -7.19
CA ASN A 291 17.34 8.88 -7.74
C ASN A 291 16.92 9.06 -9.19
N ALA A 292 17.24 8.08 -10.04
CA ALA A 292 16.79 8.08 -11.43
C ALA A 292 16.22 6.73 -11.83
N LEU A 293 15.04 6.74 -12.45
CA LEU A 293 14.48 5.59 -13.13
C LEU A 293 14.61 5.78 -14.64
N GLU A 294 14.90 4.70 -15.35
CA GLU A 294 14.92 4.68 -16.80
C GLU A 294 14.04 3.53 -17.32
N LEU A 295 13.33 3.78 -18.41
CA LEU A 295 12.56 2.78 -19.14
C LEU A 295 13.03 2.70 -20.60
N ARG A 296 13.14 1.48 -21.15
CA ARG A 296 13.44 1.24 -22.57
C ARG A 296 12.58 0.13 -23.17
N VAL A 297 12.37 0.18 -24.49
CA VAL A 297 11.61 -0.84 -25.23
C VAL A 297 12.50 -1.57 -26.23
N ARG A 298 12.36 -2.90 -26.30
CA ARG A 298 13.08 -3.78 -27.24
C ARG A 298 12.13 -4.70 -27.99
N ASP A 299 12.53 -5.09 -29.20
CA ASP A 299 11.82 -6.10 -29.99
C ASP A 299 12.19 -7.55 -29.58
N ARG A 300 11.65 -8.52 -30.32
CA ARG A 300 11.92 -9.95 -30.12
C ARG A 300 13.39 -10.36 -30.30
N ALA A 301 14.14 -9.66 -31.13
CA ALA A 301 15.55 -9.91 -31.37
C ALA A 301 16.47 -9.17 -30.37
N GLY A 302 15.91 -8.37 -29.46
CA GLY A 302 16.64 -7.54 -28.51
C GLY A 302 17.07 -6.18 -29.06
N THR A 303 16.64 -5.84 -30.28
CA THR A 303 16.89 -4.54 -30.92
C THR A 303 16.23 -3.43 -30.11
N ASP A 304 16.95 -2.35 -29.84
CA ASP A 304 16.41 -1.15 -29.19
C ASP A 304 15.41 -0.45 -30.14
N CYS A 305 14.18 -0.25 -29.66
CA CYS A 305 13.12 0.41 -30.42
C CYS A 305 13.23 1.94 -30.42
N GLY A 306 14.22 2.51 -29.75
CA GLY A 306 14.41 3.96 -29.65
C GLY A 306 13.42 4.66 -28.75
N LYS A 307 12.57 3.91 -28.03
CA LYS A 307 11.66 4.45 -27.00
C LYS A 307 12.37 4.38 -25.65
N ARG A 308 12.65 5.54 -25.08
CA ARG A 308 13.30 5.70 -23.79
C ARG A 308 12.62 6.79 -22.99
N GLU A 309 12.38 6.52 -21.71
CA GLU A 309 11.93 7.50 -20.73
C GLU A 309 12.94 7.53 -19.58
N ARG A 310 13.19 8.70 -19.00
CA ARG A 310 14.05 8.83 -17.82
C ARG A 310 13.48 9.91 -16.91
N GLU A 311 13.24 9.53 -15.67
CA GLU A 311 12.86 10.45 -14.61
C GLU A 311 13.99 10.54 -13.60
N LEU A 312 14.29 11.76 -13.16
CA LEU A 312 15.35 12.07 -12.22
C LEU A 312 14.76 12.99 -11.16
N GLU A 313 14.83 12.57 -9.91
CA GLU A 313 14.45 13.42 -8.79
C GLU A 313 15.66 13.79 -7.95
N THR A 314 15.65 15.05 -7.53
CA THR A 314 16.58 15.59 -6.53
C THR A 314 15.81 15.80 -5.25
N ARG A 315 16.42 15.50 -4.09
CA ARG A 315 15.72 15.49 -2.80
C ARG A 315 14.70 14.36 -2.64
N SER A 316 15.00 13.21 -3.22
CA SER A 316 14.16 12.02 -3.09
C SER A 316 13.97 11.54 -1.65
N SER A 317 14.88 11.89 -0.74
CA SER A 317 14.76 11.61 0.69
C SER A 317 13.60 12.34 1.38
N ASP A 318 12.98 13.33 0.73
CA ASP A 318 11.75 13.99 1.18
C ASP A 318 10.49 13.10 1.01
N GLY A 319 10.64 11.91 0.41
CA GLY A 319 9.53 11.03 0.06
C GLY A 319 8.91 11.43 -1.27
N VAL A 320 9.22 10.69 -2.32
CA VAL A 320 8.76 10.94 -3.70
C VAL A 320 8.42 9.63 -4.40
N ALA A 321 7.60 9.69 -5.45
CA ALA A 321 7.39 8.56 -6.35
C ALA A 321 7.89 8.95 -7.74
N LEU A 322 8.84 8.18 -8.28
CA LEU A 322 9.30 8.36 -9.66
C LEU A 322 8.47 7.45 -10.57
N THR A 323 8.08 7.97 -11.72
CA THR A 323 7.18 7.31 -12.69
C THR A 323 7.71 7.38 -14.13
N VAL A 324 8.38 6.31 -14.57
CA VAL A 324 8.74 6.17 -15.98
C VAL A 324 7.61 5.52 -16.77
N ALA A 325 7.09 6.22 -17.77
CA ALA A 325 5.98 5.76 -18.59
C ALA A 325 6.24 5.94 -20.08
N THR A 326 5.89 4.94 -20.89
CA THR A 326 5.98 5.02 -22.35
C THR A 326 4.70 4.59 -23.05
N THR A 327 4.51 5.14 -24.25
CA THR A 327 3.51 4.71 -25.21
C THR A 327 4.24 4.15 -26.43
N PHE A 328 4.08 2.85 -26.65
CA PHE A 328 4.66 2.11 -27.76
C PHE A 328 3.59 1.83 -28.81
N ASP A 329 3.71 2.53 -29.94
CA ASP A 329 2.83 2.51 -31.10
C ASP A 329 3.39 1.71 -32.29
N GLY A 330 4.58 1.12 -32.15
CA GLY A 330 5.25 0.40 -33.24
C GLY A 330 4.45 -0.78 -33.78
N ALA A 331 3.63 -1.44 -32.95
CA ALA A 331 2.73 -2.49 -33.40
C ALA A 331 1.61 -2.01 -34.34
N ALA A 332 1.33 -0.69 -34.36
CA ALA A 332 0.42 -0.05 -35.30
C ALA A 332 1.12 0.50 -36.56
N GLU A 333 2.45 0.50 -36.60
CA GLU A 333 3.23 0.96 -37.74
C GLU A 333 3.47 -0.17 -38.77
N SER A 334 3.47 0.18 -40.06
CA SER A 334 3.75 -0.76 -41.16
C SER A 334 5.23 -0.85 -41.53
N SER A 335 6.08 0.01 -40.97
CA SER A 335 7.50 0.09 -41.29
C SER A 335 8.26 0.74 -40.14
N GLY A 336 9.47 0.27 -39.84
CA GLY A 336 10.28 0.77 -38.74
C GLY A 336 11.03 -0.38 -38.06
N THR A 337 12.05 -0.07 -37.27
CA THR A 337 12.88 -1.08 -36.58
C THR A 337 12.06 -2.00 -35.68
N CYS A 338 11.01 -1.46 -35.04
CA CYS A 338 10.09 -2.21 -34.19
C CYS A 338 8.65 -2.04 -34.68
N SER A 339 8.33 -2.61 -35.85
CA SER A 339 7.01 -2.53 -36.47
C SER A 339 6.25 -3.86 -36.46
N GLY A 340 4.92 -3.80 -36.47
CA GLY A 340 4.02 -4.96 -36.55
C GLY A 340 3.65 -5.60 -35.21
N GLY A 341 2.59 -6.42 -35.20
CA GLY A 341 2.18 -7.13 -33.98
C GLY A 341 3.21 -8.16 -33.52
N GLY A 342 3.40 -8.30 -32.21
CA GLY A 342 4.38 -9.25 -31.67
C GLY A 342 4.70 -9.07 -30.19
N ARG A 343 5.71 -9.80 -29.74
CA ARG A 343 6.24 -9.71 -28.37
C ARG A 343 7.29 -8.61 -28.30
N TYR A 344 7.11 -7.71 -27.35
CA TYR A 344 8.04 -6.64 -27.02
C TYR A 344 8.47 -6.74 -25.55
N TYR A 345 9.64 -6.18 -25.25
CA TYR A 345 10.25 -6.23 -23.93
C TYR A 345 10.45 -4.82 -23.38
N PHE A 346 10.01 -4.62 -22.15
CA PHE A 346 10.11 -3.37 -21.42
C PHE A 346 11.16 -3.54 -20.32
N GLU A 347 12.22 -2.75 -20.40
CA GLU A 347 13.34 -2.70 -19.45
C GLU A 347 13.08 -1.53 -18.49
N VAL A 348 12.97 -1.81 -17.19
CA VAL A 348 13.00 -0.78 -16.13
C VAL A 348 14.34 -0.87 -15.40
N ASN A 349 14.98 0.26 -15.17
CA ASN A 349 16.31 0.38 -14.58
C ASN A 349 16.31 1.44 -13.48
N TRP A 350 16.72 1.07 -12.26
CA TRP A 350 17.03 2.06 -11.21
C TRP A 350 18.47 2.58 -11.43
N ASP A 351 18.59 3.49 -12.38
CA ASP A 351 19.86 3.96 -12.96
C ASP A 351 20.77 4.65 -11.95
N LEU A 352 20.21 5.55 -11.13
CA LEU A 352 20.92 6.31 -10.10
C LEU A 352 20.25 6.09 -8.75
N ALA A 353 21.02 5.74 -7.73
CA ALA A 353 20.54 5.54 -6.37
C ALA A 353 21.15 6.57 -5.41
N SER A 354 20.31 7.16 -4.54
CA SER A 354 20.78 8.11 -3.52
C SER A 354 21.59 7.41 -2.44
N ALA A 355 22.49 8.15 -1.79
CA ALA A 355 23.20 7.64 -0.62
C ALA A 355 22.20 7.28 0.50
N GLY A 356 22.31 6.08 1.07
CA GLY A 356 21.39 5.60 2.11
C GLY A 356 20.04 5.09 1.61
N ALA A 357 19.80 5.03 0.29
CA ALA A 357 18.63 4.36 -0.26
C ALA A 357 18.58 2.88 0.17
N PRO A 358 17.39 2.29 0.35
CA PRO A 358 17.27 0.85 0.59
C PRO A 358 17.90 0.04 -0.54
N ALA A 359 18.42 -1.15 -0.23
CA ALA A 359 19.06 -2.01 -1.23
C ALA A 359 18.11 -2.43 -2.35
N ARG A 360 16.82 -2.52 -2.01
CA ARG A 360 15.74 -2.91 -2.91
C ARG A 360 14.50 -2.13 -2.52
N LEU A 361 13.81 -1.62 -3.53
CA LEU A 361 12.53 -0.94 -3.36
C LEU A 361 11.45 -1.70 -4.11
N PRO A 362 10.23 -1.72 -3.58
CA PRO A 362 9.09 -2.21 -4.32
C PRO A 362 8.73 -1.29 -5.50
N MET A 363 8.21 -1.90 -6.56
CA MET A 363 7.93 -1.26 -7.84
C MET A 363 6.55 -1.67 -8.35
N GLU A 364 5.72 -0.67 -8.64
CA GLU A 364 4.42 -0.86 -9.28
C GLU A 364 4.56 -0.80 -10.79
N ILE A 365 3.85 -1.67 -11.49
CA ILE A 365 3.86 -1.72 -12.95
C ILE A 365 2.42 -1.63 -13.46
N LEU A 366 2.17 -0.69 -14.37
CA LEU A 366 0.89 -0.53 -15.04
C LEU A 366 1.09 -0.86 -16.53
N ILE A 367 0.29 -1.81 -17.04
CA ILE A 367 0.33 -2.21 -18.45
C ILE A 367 -1.05 -1.95 -19.05
N GLY A 368 -1.07 -1.18 -20.13
CA GLY A 368 -2.24 -0.98 -20.96
C GLY A 368 -2.02 -1.54 -22.36
N ILE A 369 -3.04 -2.16 -22.94
CA ILE A 369 -3.06 -2.55 -24.35
C ILE A 369 -4.29 -1.93 -24.98
N GLU A 370 -4.09 -0.87 -25.76
CA GLU A 370 -5.15 -0.14 -26.43
C GLU A 370 -5.30 -0.62 -27.88
N PRO A 371 -6.43 -1.26 -28.25
CA PRO A 371 -6.67 -1.64 -29.63
C PRO A 371 -6.78 -0.43 -30.55
N GLY A 372 -6.50 -0.62 -31.84
CA GLY A 372 -6.78 0.40 -32.84
C GLY A 372 -8.27 0.77 -32.88
N VAL A 373 -8.59 2.01 -33.26
CA VAL A 373 -9.97 2.51 -33.31
C VAL A 373 -10.55 2.46 -34.73
N THR A 374 -11.88 2.42 -34.81
CA THR A 374 -12.66 2.63 -36.06
C THR A 374 -13.31 4.01 -36.09
N ASP A 375 -13.62 4.56 -34.92
CA ASP A 375 -14.07 5.93 -34.72
C ASP A 375 -13.36 6.47 -33.46
N PRO A 376 -12.58 7.55 -33.56
CA PRO A 376 -11.90 8.15 -32.40
C PRO A 376 -12.88 8.88 -31.46
N GLY A 377 -14.13 9.09 -31.85
CA GLY A 377 -15.12 9.82 -31.05
C GLY A 377 -14.96 11.34 -31.15
N PRO A 378 -15.50 12.10 -30.17
CA PRO A 378 -15.46 13.56 -30.17
C PRO A 378 -14.04 14.14 -30.22
N ALA A 379 -13.87 15.24 -30.96
CA ALA A 379 -12.59 15.93 -31.08
C ALA A 379 -12.10 16.54 -29.77
N ALA A 380 -10.79 16.73 -29.63
CA ALA A 380 -10.17 17.30 -28.45
C ALA A 380 -10.71 18.70 -28.16
N THR A 381 -10.84 19.04 -26.88
CA THR A 381 -11.13 20.41 -26.44
C THR A 381 -10.10 20.78 -25.38
N PRO A 382 -9.04 21.52 -25.73
CA PRO A 382 -7.94 21.84 -24.83
C PRO A 382 -8.32 22.91 -23.79
N THR A 383 -9.61 23.18 -23.60
CA THR A 383 -10.12 24.12 -22.60
C THR A 383 -10.31 23.37 -21.29
N PRO A 384 -9.65 23.77 -20.19
CA PRO A 384 -9.85 23.17 -18.89
C PRO A 384 -11.31 23.27 -18.42
N VAL A 385 -11.74 22.27 -17.65
CA VAL A 385 -13.03 22.34 -16.98
C VAL A 385 -12.97 23.35 -15.82
N THR A 386 -14.06 24.06 -15.59
CA THR A 386 -14.13 25.04 -14.50
C THR A 386 -14.42 24.35 -13.18
N PHE A 387 -13.69 24.74 -12.13
CA PHE A 387 -14.03 24.38 -10.75
C PHE A 387 -15.43 24.90 -10.37
N THR A 388 -16.28 24.00 -9.87
CA THR A 388 -17.57 24.35 -9.27
C THR A 388 -17.57 23.85 -7.83
N ASP A 389 -17.95 24.69 -6.86
CA ASP A 389 -18.05 24.26 -5.46
C ASP A 389 -19.06 23.09 -5.36
N PRO A 390 -18.63 21.90 -4.94
CA PRO A 390 -19.50 20.73 -4.88
C PRO A 390 -20.58 20.83 -3.78
N GLY A 391 -20.44 21.77 -2.83
CA GLY A 391 -21.32 21.90 -1.67
C GLY A 391 -21.32 20.66 -0.76
N GLY A 392 -22.32 20.57 0.12
CA GLY A 392 -22.47 19.42 1.03
C GLY A 392 -21.53 19.43 2.25
N PRO A 393 -21.68 18.43 3.14
CA PRO A 393 -20.83 18.30 4.32
C PRO A 393 -19.42 17.81 3.94
N VAL A 394 -18.41 18.26 4.68
CA VAL A 394 -17.04 17.72 4.57
C VAL A 394 -17.01 16.31 5.12
N GLN A 395 -16.54 15.36 4.31
CA GLN A 395 -16.43 13.95 4.70
C GLN A 395 -14.97 13.56 4.99
N PRO A 396 -14.69 12.85 6.08
CA PRO A 396 -13.34 12.34 6.32
C PRO A 396 -12.97 11.30 5.27
N VAL A 397 -11.76 11.43 4.73
CA VAL A 397 -11.11 10.44 3.87
C VAL A 397 -9.72 10.16 4.41
N THR A 398 -9.12 9.06 3.98
CA THR A 398 -7.71 8.81 4.29
C THR A 398 -7.00 8.32 3.05
N GLY A 399 -6.04 9.11 2.57
CA GLY A 399 -5.25 8.82 1.38
C GLY A 399 -4.44 7.52 1.49
N GLY A 400 -4.21 6.88 0.35
CA GLY A 400 -3.34 5.71 0.21
C GLY A 400 -1.87 6.09 0.12
N GLY A 401 -0.97 5.15 0.42
CA GLY A 401 0.48 5.38 0.34
C GLY A 401 1.07 5.25 -1.07
N SER A 402 0.29 4.81 -2.05
CA SER A 402 0.72 4.64 -3.44
C SER A 402 -0.45 4.65 -4.43
N PHE A 403 -0.17 4.55 -5.73
CA PHE A 403 -1.18 4.56 -6.79
C PHE A 403 -2.17 3.39 -6.66
N THR A 404 -1.68 2.17 -6.47
CA THR A 404 -2.56 0.97 -6.45
C THR A 404 -3.50 0.93 -5.25
N VAL A 405 -3.12 1.54 -4.12
CA VAL A 405 -3.95 1.65 -2.91
C VAL A 405 -4.56 3.04 -2.70
N ALA A 406 -4.56 3.88 -3.74
CA ALA A 406 -5.12 5.22 -3.66
C ALA A 406 -6.58 5.21 -3.19
N ALA A 407 -6.90 6.14 -2.28
CA ALA A 407 -8.23 6.22 -1.68
C ALA A 407 -9.28 6.57 -2.74
N THR A 408 -10.32 5.74 -2.85
CA THR A 408 -11.35 5.93 -3.87
C THR A 408 -12.31 7.05 -3.46
N LEU A 409 -12.37 8.09 -4.27
CA LEU A 409 -13.28 9.21 -4.07
C LEU A 409 -14.61 8.93 -4.77
N PRO A 410 -15.75 9.32 -4.18
CA PRO A 410 -17.08 9.06 -4.74
C PRO A 410 -17.42 9.94 -5.97
N GLY A 411 -16.52 10.84 -6.39
CA GLY A 411 -16.77 11.87 -7.40
C GLY A 411 -16.63 13.27 -6.80
N SER A 412 -17.51 14.18 -7.18
CA SER A 412 -17.54 15.55 -6.64
C SER A 412 -17.93 15.57 -5.16
N GLY A 413 -17.24 16.38 -4.35
CA GLY A 413 -17.50 16.48 -2.91
C GLY A 413 -16.42 17.24 -2.14
N LYS A 414 -16.69 17.53 -0.87
CA LYS A 414 -15.70 18.09 0.06
C LYS A 414 -15.19 17.00 0.98
N LEU A 415 -13.87 16.87 1.06
CA LEU A 415 -13.19 15.81 1.79
C LEU A 415 -12.19 16.42 2.76
N SER A 416 -11.95 15.77 3.89
CA SER A 416 -10.89 16.17 4.83
C SER A 416 -9.94 15.03 5.13
N ASP A 417 -8.66 15.35 5.21
CA ASP A 417 -7.60 14.45 5.65
C ASP A 417 -6.64 15.18 6.60
N THR A 418 -5.67 14.49 7.17
CA THR A 418 -4.61 15.08 7.99
C THR A 418 -3.28 14.45 7.62
N LEU A 419 -2.42 15.24 6.97
CA LEU A 419 -1.12 14.81 6.49
C LEU A 419 -0.04 15.13 7.51
N GLN A 420 0.99 14.30 7.57
CA GLN A 420 2.22 14.58 8.29
C GLN A 420 3.25 15.23 7.37
N SER A 421 4.19 15.98 7.96
CA SER A 421 5.40 16.40 7.26
C SER A 421 6.09 15.20 6.63
N GLY A 422 6.52 15.34 5.37
CA GLY A 422 7.09 14.33 4.47
C GLY A 422 6.11 13.28 3.93
N GLU A 423 4.80 13.35 4.22
CA GLU A 423 3.84 12.42 3.63
C GLU A 423 3.52 12.83 2.19
N PHE A 424 3.39 11.81 1.34
CA PHE A 424 2.83 11.92 0.00
C PHE A 424 1.71 10.88 -0.12
N VAL A 425 0.46 11.36 -0.17
CA VAL A 425 -0.73 10.50 -0.11
C VAL A 425 -1.53 10.58 -1.40
N PHE A 426 -2.12 9.46 -1.80
CA PHE A 426 -2.79 9.28 -3.08
C PHE A 426 -4.29 9.03 -2.91
N TYR A 427 -5.06 9.71 -3.75
CA TYR A 427 -6.50 9.54 -3.93
C TYR A 427 -6.76 9.20 -5.41
N ARG A 428 -7.91 8.62 -5.71
CA ARG A 428 -8.33 8.38 -7.10
C ARG A 428 -9.78 8.72 -7.32
N VAL A 429 -10.07 9.30 -8.47
CA VAL A 429 -11.42 9.64 -8.94
C VAL A 429 -11.62 9.08 -10.34
N ARG A 430 -12.79 8.51 -10.61
CA ARG A 430 -13.10 7.97 -11.94
C ARG A 430 -13.60 9.09 -12.83
N LEU A 431 -13.01 9.23 -14.01
CA LEU A 431 -13.47 10.13 -15.06
C LEU A 431 -13.90 9.31 -16.27
N ASP A 432 -15.12 9.52 -16.73
CA ASP A 432 -15.60 8.99 -18.01
C ASP A 432 -15.15 9.90 -19.18
N TRP A 433 -15.31 9.41 -20.40
CA TRP A 433 -15.09 10.22 -21.61
C TRP A 433 -15.94 11.48 -21.57
N GLY A 434 -15.37 12.62 -22.00
CA GLY A 434 -16.03 13.93 -21.97
C GLY A 434 -16.05 14.63 -20.61
N GLN A 435 -15.64 13.95 -19.54
CA GLN A 435 -15.50 14.55 -18.21
C GLN A 435 -14.07 15.03 -17.96
N GLY A 436 -13.92 16.06 -17.14
CA GLY A 436 -12.65 16.53 -16.60
C GLY A 436 -12.75 16.73 -15.08
N LEU A 437 -11.61 17.01 -14.47
CA LEU A 437 -11.47 17.21 -13.04
C LEU A 437 -10.96 18.62 -12.75
N ALA A 438 -11.60 19.30 -11.82
CA ALA A 438 -11.06 20.50 -11.19
C ALA A 438 -11.11 20.32 -9.68
N TYR A 439 -10.01 20.62 -8.99
CA TYR A 439 -9.97 20.49 -7.53
C TYR A 439 -9.12 21.54 -6.85
N ARG A 440 -9.36 21.72 -5.56
CA ARG A 440 -8.57 22.56 -4.67
C ARG A 440 -8.15 21.78 -3.44
N VAL A 441 -6.94 22.05 -2.98
CA VAL A 441 -6.39 21.50 -1.74
C VAL A 441 -6.06 22.65 -0.81
N GLN A 442 -6.80 22.76 0.29
CA GLN A 442 -6.52 23.77 1.33
C GLN A 442 -5.75 23.13 2.49
N PHE A 443 -4.60 23.70 2.82
CA PHE A 443 -3.79 23.36 3.98
C PHE A 443 -4.12 24.35 5.09
N ALA A 444 -4.62 23.84 6.22
CA ALA A 444 -5.07 24.67 7.35
C ALA A 444 -3.90 25.30 8.12
N GLU A 445 -4.17 26.34 8.90
CA GLU A 445 -3.18 26.88 9.85
C GLU A 445 -2.92 25.86 10.98
N THR A 446 -1.64 25.66 11.32
CA THR A 446 -1.21 24.71 12.37
C THR A 446 -0.44 25.39 13.51
N GLY A 447 -0.24 26.71 13.44
CA GLY A 447 0.65 27.46 14.33
C GLY A 447 2.12 27.43 13.88
N GLY A 448 2.46 26.58 12.91
CA GLY A 448 3.80 26.44 12.34
C GLY A 448 4.80 25.68 13.21
N ALA A 449 5.98 25.40 12.67
CA ALA A 449 7.11 24.87 13.44
C ALA A 449 7.77 25.96 14.30
N ASN A 450 8.57 25.55 15.29
CA ASN A 450 9.36 26.46 16.14
C ASN A 450 10.39 27.31 15.35
N ASN A 451 10.61 27.04 14.06
CA ASN A 451 11.51 27.78 13.17
C ASN A 451 10.74 28.55 12.07
N THR A 452 11.46 29.39 11.30
CA THR A 452 10.89 30.19 10.20
C THR A 452 10.97 29.48 8.84
N SER A 453 11.38 28.21 8.80
CA SER A 453 11.57 27.48 7.55
C SER A 453 10.22 27.05 6.97
N ALA A 454 10.05 27.20 5.65
CA ALA A 454 8.87 26.72 4.96
C ALA A 454 9.06 25.27 4.49
N ALA A 455 8.02 24.45 4.63
CA ALA A 455 7.87 23.22 3.88
C ALA A 455 7.37 23.56 2.46
N ASN A 456 7.70 22.70 1.49
CA ASN A 456 7.02 22.70 0.21
C ASN A 456 5.72 21.90 0.35
N VAL A 457 4.57 22.48 -0.01
CA VAL A 457 3.33 21.70 -0.20
C VAL A 457 3.08 21.56 -1.68
N GLU A 458 2.53 20.43 -2.08
CA GLU A 458 2.38 20.07 -3.48
C GLU A 458 1.13 19.23 -3.69
N THR A 459 0.49 19.39 -4.85
CA THR A 459 -0.48 18.44 -5.36
C THR A 459 -0.22 18.14 -6.83
N VAL A 460 -0.38 16.86 -7.20
CA VAL A 460 -0.12 16.37 -8.55
C VAL A 460 -1.31 15.56 -9.04
N LEU A 461 -1.75 15.82 -10.26
CA LEU A 461 -2.76 15.03 -10.96
C LEU A 461 -2.08 14.09 -11.94
N TYR A 462 -2.41 12.81 -11.88
CA TYR A 462 -1.91 11.77 -12.76
C TYR A 462 -3.02 11.11 -13.58
N SER A 463 -2.66 10.74 -14.81
CA SER A 463 -3.49 9.94 -15.72
C SER A 463 -3.67 8.50 -15.20
N PRO A 464 -4.59 7.70 -15.79
CA PRO A 464 -4.73 6.28 -15.45
C PRO A 464 -3.48 5.43 -15.66
N LEU A 465 -2.53 5.94 -16.44
CA LEU A 465 -1.23 5.32 -16.69
C LEU A 465 -0.13 5.85 -15.75
N GLY A 466 -0.47 6.61 -14.71
CA GLY A 466 0.49 7.17 -13.75
C GLY A 466 1.30 8.35 -14.29
N ARG A 467 1.01 8.86 -15.49
CA ARG A 467 1.73 10.03 -16.04
C ARG A 467 1.21 11.35 -15.47
N GLU A 468 2.10 12.27 -15.11
CA GLU A 468 1.77 13.59 -14.58
C GLU A 468 1.07 14.48 -15.61
N ILE A 469 -0.18 14.81 -15.32
CA ILE A 469 -1.01 15.74 -16.09
C ILE A 469 -0.73 17.19 -15.71
N ALA A 470 -0.70 17.49 -14.41
CA ALA A 470 -0.53 18.83 -13.87
C ALA A 470 -0.07 18.78 -12.42
N THR A 471 0.68 19.80 -11.99
CA THR A 471 1.14 19.99 -10.62
C THR A 471 0.91 21.43 -10.18
N ASP A 472 0.67 21.64 -8.89
CA ASP A 472 0.68 22.94 -8.23
C ASP A 472 1.42 22.85 -6.90
N THR A 473 2.16 23.89 -6.54
CA THR A 473 3.05 23.87 -5.38
C THR A 473 3.17 25.24 -4.71
N ASN A 474 3.38 25.25 -3.39
CA ASN A 474 3.55 26.48 -2.64
C ASN A 474 4.47 26.30 -1.43
N ALA A 475 4.99 27.41 -0.91
CA ALA A 475 5.71 27.45 0.35
C ALA A 475 4.71 27.54 1.51
N TYR A 476 4.85 26.65 2.50
CA TYR A 476 3.94 26.54 3.62
C TYR A 476 4.69 26.53 4.95
N THR A 477 4.39 27.50 5.81
CA THR A 477 5.03 27.66 7.13
C THR A 477 4.14 27.17 8.28
N GLY A 478 2.88 26.81 8.00
CA GLY A 478 1.87 26.51 9.01
C GLY A 478 1.32 27.71 9.78
N ARG A 479 1.87 28.93 9.59
CA ARG A 479 1.38 30.16 10.21
C ARG A 479 0.24 30.83 9.44
N SER A 480 0.10 30.47 8.18
CA SER A 480 -0.98 30.90 7.29
C SER A 480 -1.44 29.69 6.49
N SER A 481 -2.71 29.65 6.13
CA SER A 481 -3.23 28.63 5.22
C SER A 481 -2.57 28.74 3.84
N ALA A 482 -2.51 27.62 3.11
CA ALA A 482 -2.15 27.59 1.70
C ALA A 482 -3.29 26.92 0.91
N GLU A 483 -3.53 27.37 -0.32
CA GLU A 483 -4.43 26.71 -1.25
C GLU A 483 -3.64 26.38 -2.52
N LEU A 484 -3.84 25.17 -3.03
CA LEU A 484 -3.36 24.70 -4.32
C LEU A 484 -4.57 24.32 -5.18
N SER A 485 -4.46 24.45 -6.50
CA SER A 485 -5.54 24.12 -7.41
C SER A 485 -5.05 23.53 -8.73
N VAL A 486 -5.79 22.54 -9.25
CA VAL A 486 -5.50 21.91 -10.53
C VAL A 486 -6.79 21.76 -11.32
N GLU A 487 -6.70 22.02 -12.63
CA GLU A 487 -7.79 21.84 -13.60
C GLU A 487 -7.30 20.98 -14.77
N SER A 488 -8.12 19.99 -15.13
CA SER A 488 -7.90 19.09 -16.26
C SER A 488 -8.79 19.50 -17.43
N VAL A 489 -8.50 18.98 -18.63
CA VAL A 489 -9.41 19.07 -19.78
C VAL A 489 -10.37 17.88 -19.80
N PRO A 490 -11.46 17.93 -20.56
CA PRO A 490 -12.27 16.76 -20.84
C PRO A 490 -11.44 15.62 -21.44
N VAL A 491 -11.55 14.43 -20.84
CA VAL A 491 -10.85 13.23 -21.31
C VAL A 491 -11.44 12.80 -22.66
N ARG A 492 -10.62 12.82 -23.71
CA ARG A 492 -11.02 12.44 -25.08
C ARG A 492 -9.88 11.75 -25.80
N TYR A 493 -10.21 10.72 -26.59
CA TYR A 493 -9.19 9.89 -27.27
C TYR A 493 -8.24 10.74 -28.13
N THR A 494 -8.77 11.71 -28.87
CA THR A 494 -8.01 12.62 -29.74
C THR A 494 -7.12 13.62 -28.99
N ASN A 495 -7.20 13.70 -27.65
CA ASN A 495 -6.25 14.51 -26.87
C ASN A 495 -4.80 14.08 -27.13
N ARG A 496 -4.57 12.79 -27.46
CA ARG A 496 -3.24 12.24 -27.81
C ARG A 496 -2.52 12.94 -28.97
N GLU A 497 -3.28 13.62 -29.83
CA GLU A 497 -2.79 14.33 -31.01
C GLU A 497 -2.40 15.79 -30.71
N GLN A 498 -2.71 16.27 -29.50
CA GLN A 498 -2.39 17.63 -29.09
C GLN A 498 -0.90 17.80 -28.83
N SER A 499 -0.39 18.99 -29.13
CA SER A 499 1.01 19.35 -28.89
C SER A 499 1.33 19.61 -27.43
N ASP A 500 0.33 20.03 -26.65
CA ASP A 500 0.45 20.25 -25.21
C ASP A 500 0.55 18.90 -24.48
N SER A 501 1.63 18.70 -23.72
CA SER A 501 1.89 17.44 -23.04
C SER A 501 0.91 17.14 -21.91
N GLY A 502 0.39 18.15 -21.22
CA GLY A 502 -0.62 17.99 -20.17
C GLY A 502 -1.96 17.56 -20.77
N VAL A 503 -2.36 18.13 -21.90
CA VAL A 503 -3.55 17.71 -22.64
C VAL A 503 -3.37 16.31 -23.23
N LYS A 504 -2.21 16.04 -23.86
CA LYS A 504 -1.90 14.75 -24.51
C LYS A 504 -2.09 13.53 -23.60
N GLN A 505 -1.81 13.70 -22.31
CA GLN A 505 -1.90 12.64 -21.31
C GLN A 505 -3.33 12.29 -20.90
N GLN A 506 -4.30 13.15 -21.22
CA GLN A 506 -5.70 13.01 -20.85
C GLN A 506 -6.50 12.32 -21.97
N ALA A 507 -5.96 11.22 -22.50
CA ALA A 507 -6.48 10.51 -23.67
C ALA A 507 -7.10 9.14 -23.36
N ILE A 508 -7.21 8.78 -22.08
CA ILE A 508 -7.75 7.50 -21.59
C ILE A 508 -8.69 7.79 -20.42
N ALA A 509 -9.94 7.34 -20.52
CA ALA A 509 -10.91 7.39 -19.43
C ALA A 509 -10.60 6.32 -18.36
N GLY A 510 -11.03 6.55 -17.11
CA GLY A 510 -10.79 5.64 -15.99
C GLY A 510 -10.34 6.38 -14.73
N TRP A 511 -9.60 5.67 -13.87
CA TRP A 511 -9.09 6.20 -12.61
C TRP A 511 -7.98 7.22 -12.83
N HIS A 512 -8.24 8.48 -12.49
CA HIS A 512 -7.22 9.51 -12.39
C HIS A 512 -6.80 9.64 -10.92
N TYR A 513 -5.51 9.87 -10.69
CA TYR A 513 -4.94 9.87 -9.35
C TYR A 513 -4.54 11.27 -8.94
N LEU A 514 -4.87 11.67 -7.72
CA LEU A 514 -4.45 12.92 -7.12
C LEU A 514 -3.47 12.58 -6.01
N ALA A 515 -2.32 13.21 -5.99
CA ALA A 515 -1.38 13.11 -4.89
C ALA A 515 -1.30 14.44 -4.15
N VAL A 516 -1.17 14.38 -2.82
CA VAL A 516 -1.03 15.56 -1.96
C VAL A 516 0.16 15.35 -1.03
N LYS A 517 1.05 16.34 -1.00
CA LYS A 517 2.30 16.30 -0.23
C LYS A 517 2.38 17.45 0.74
N VAL A 518 2.87 17.15 1.95
CA VAL A 518 3.44 18.15 2.85
C VAL A 518 4.91 17.80 2.99
N GLY A 519 5.81 18.58 2.40
CA GLY A 519 7.25 18.37 2.48
C GLY A 519 7.82 18.65 3.87
N GLN A 520 9.15 18.54 4.01
CA GLN A 520 9.84 18.83 5.26
C GLN A 520 10.53 20.21 5.21
N PRO A 521 10.36 21.07 6.22
CA PRO A 521 11.10 22.33 6.29
C PRO A 521 12.59 22.07 6.54
N SER A 522 13.45 22.78 5.83
CA SER A 522 14.90 22.73 6.07
C SER A 522 15.24 23.06 7.53
N GLY A 523 15.93 22.16 8.22
CA GLY A 523 16.35 22.34 9.61
C GLY A 523 15.24 22.24 10.65
N ALA A 524 14.06 21.73 10.29
CA ALA A 524 13.03 21.28 11.23
C ALA A 524 12.97 19.74 11.26
N ASP A 525 12.71 19.16 12.43
CA ASP A 525 12.48 17.72 12.56
C ASP A 525 11.13 17.27 11.99
N ALA A 526 10.09 18.12 12.09
CA ALA A 526 8.76 17.91 11.50
C ALA A 526 7.90 19.18 11.57
N MET A 527 6.90 19.27 10.68
CA MET A 527 5.72 20.15 10.85
C MET A 527 4.66 19.45 11.72
N PRO A 528 3.81 20.21 12.44
CA PRO A 528 2.62 19.63 13.07
C PRO A 528 1.75 18.89 12.03
N PRO A 529 0.96 17.89 12.47
CA PRO A 529 -0.09 17.30 11.64
C PRO A 529 -0.89 18.40 10.95
N THR A 530 -0.93 18.37 9.63
CA THR A 530 -1.52 19.41 8.78
C THR A 530 -2.88 18.94 8.29
N PRO A 531 -3.99 19.50 8.84
CA PRO A 531 -5.30 19.25 8.29
C PRO A 531 -5.36 19.78 6.85
N VAL A 532 -5.90 18.95 5.95
CA VAL A 532 -6.15 19.33 4.57
C VAL A 532 -7.62 19.14 4.23
N GLN A 533 -8.15 20.04 3.41
CA GLN A 533 -9.46 19.87 2.78
C GLN A 533 -9.25 19.74 1.28
N LEU A 534 -9.88 18.73 0.67
CA LEU A 534 -9.94 18.55 -0.77
C LEU A 534 -11.35 18.86 -1.26
N ASP A 535 -11.48 19.90 -2.07
CA ASP A 535 -12.73 20.21 -2.77
C ASP A 535 -12.62 19.67 -4.20
N ILE A 536 -13.42 18.65 -4.51
CA ILE A 536 -13.35 17.93 -5.80
C ILE A 536 -14.57 18.26 -6.66
N SER A 537 -14.34 18.63 -7.92
CA SER A 537 -15.38 18.86 -8.93
C SER A 537 -15.10 18.03 -10.18
N VAL A 538 -15.86 16.95 -10.37
CA VAL A 538 -15.97 16.27 -11.67
C VAL A 538 -16.95 17.06 -12.53
N SER A 539 -16.46 17.59 -13.63
CA SER A 539 -17.18 18.51 -14.53
C SER A 539 -17.27 17.93 -15.94
N GLY A 540 -18.26 18.37 -16.70
CA GLY A 540 -18.54 17.84 -18.05
C GLY A 540 -19.55 16.70 -18.04
N THR A 541 -20.11 16.42 -19.21
CA THR A 541 -21.08 15.35 -19.42
C THR A 541 -20.39 14.12 -19.96
N ALA A 542 -20.78 12.93 -19.49
CA ALA A 542 -20.30 11.69 -20.07
C ALA A 542 -20.64 11.62 -21.57
N GLU A 543 -19.65 11.33 -22.38
CA GLU A 543 -19.71 11.22 -23.84
C GLU A 543 -19.45 9.77 -24.27
N PRO A 544 -19.87 9.36 -25.48
CA PRO A 544 -19.37 8.12 -26.08
C PRO A 544 -17.85 8.17 -26.24
N GLY A 545 -17.18 7.11 -25.79
CA GLY A 545 -15.76 6.90 -26.04
C GLY A 545 -15.45 6.48 -27.48
N PRO A 546 -14.18 6.25 -27.81
CA PRO A 546 -13.78 5.74 -29.11
C PRO A 546 -14.34 4.32 -29.36
N ALA A 547 -14.63 4.02 -30.62
CA ALA A 547 -15.04 2.69 -31.05
C ALA A 547 -13.81 1.80 -31.34
N TYR A 548 -13.35 1.08 -30.33
CA TYR A 548 -12.22 0.15 -30.42
C TYR A 548 -12.51 -1.09 -31.30
N ARG A 549 -11.50 -1.55 -32.02
CA ARG A 549 -11.53 -2.84 -32.73
C ARG A 549 -11.46 -3.98 -31.71
N GLY A 550 -12.55 -4.70 -31.52
CA GLY A 550 -12.58 -5.91 -30.69
C GLY A 550 -12.84 -5.69 -29.19
N GLY A 551 -13.30 -4.51 -28.78
CA GLY A 551 -13.58 -4.16 -27.37
C GLY A 551 -12.52 -3.23 -26.76
N GLY A 552 -12.80 -2.66 -25.57
CA GLY A 552 -12.06 -1.50 -25.03
C GLY A 552 -11.54 -1.64 -23.59
N ASP A 553 -11.11 -2.83 -23.16
CA ASP A 553 -10.52 -3.03 -21.83
C ASP A 553 -9.02 -2.68 -21.80
N VAL A 554 -8.71 -1.38 -22.00
CA VAL A 554 -7.33 -0.90 -22.18
C VAL A 554 -6.43 -1.25 -21.00
N LEU A 555 -6.96 -1.14 -19.77
CA LEU A 555 -6.21 -1.33 -18.52
C LEU A 555 -6.51 -2.66 -17.81
N GLY A 556 -7.31 -3.54 -18.41
CA GLY A 556 -7.70 -4.81 -17.78
C GLY A 556 -8.69 -4.65 -16.61
N GLU A 557 -9.44 -3.55 -16.54
CA GLU A 557 -10.42 -3.27 -15.48
C GLU A 557 -11.70 -4.10 -15.64
N GLN A 558 -12.20 -4.29 -16.87
CA GLN A 558 -13.45 -5.05 -17.09
C GLN A 558 -13.26 -6.54 -16.84
N SER A 559 -12.06 -7.05 -17.13
CA SER A 559 -11.66 -8.43 -16.82
C SER A 559 -11.60 -8.70 -15.30
N ARG A 560 -11.49 -7.65 -14.47
CA ARG A 560 -11.55 -7.74 -12.99
C ARG A 560 -12.99 -7.78 -12.48
N ASP A 561 -13.91 -6.99 -13.04
CA ASP A 561 -15.32 -6.94 -12.61
C ASP A 561 -16.13 -8.20 -12.99
N GLN A 562 -15.74 -8.91 -14.06
CA GLN A 562 -16.39 -10.19 -14.40
C GLN A 562 -16.05 -11.33 -13.43
N LEU A 563 -15.05 -11.17 -12.55
CA LEU A 563 -14.77 -12.13 -11.47
C LEU A 563 -15.72 -11.99 -10.27
N VAL A 564 -16.64 -11.02 -10.27
CA VAL A 564 -17.66 -10.84 -9.23
C VAL A 564 -19.04 -10.62 -9.86
N THR A 565 -19.53 -11.64 -10.58
CA THR A 565 -20.99 -11.80 -10.78
C THR A 565 -21.36 -13.24 -10.47
N VAL A 566 -21.52 -13.54 -9.17
CA VAL A 566 -22.32 -14.70 -8.77
C VAL A 566 -23.77 -14.22 -8.82
N ASP A 567 -24.45 -14.53 -9.93
CA ASP A 567 -25.89 -14.39 -10.04
C ASP A 567 -26.55 -15.08 -8.83
N GLY A 568 -27.28 -14.28 -8.07
CA GLY A 568 -28.07 -14.76 -6.96
C GLY A 568 -29.17 -15.69 -7.43
N SER A 569 -29.33 -16.77 -6.67
CA SER A 569 -30.51 -17.64 -6.56
C SER A 569 -30.75 -18.72 -7.64
N THR A 570 -30.46 -19.97 -7.25
CA THR A 570 -31.51 -20.93 -6.87
C THR A 570 -30.91 -22.02 -5.99
N ALA A 571 -31.24 -21.96 -4.70
CA ALA A 571 -30.87 -22.99 -3.74
C ALA A 571 -31.53 -24.32 -4.13
N THR A 572 -30.71 -25.31 -4.53
CA THR A 572 -31.14 -26.70 -4.62
C THR A 572 -30.42 -27.48 -3.52
N THR A 573 -31.13 -27.73 -2.42
CA THR A 573 -30.70 -28.58 -1.31
C THR A 573 -30.28 -29.97 -1.78
N ARG A 574 -29.08 -30.42 -1.40
CA ARG A 574 -28.63 -31.82 -1.52
C ARG A 574 -28.02 -32.32 -0.19
N PRO A 575 -28.16 -33.63 0.12
CA PRO A 575 -28.29 -34.11 1.50
C PRO A 575 -26.98 -34.58 2.16
N TRP A 576 -26.93 -34.35 3.47
CA TRP A 576 -25.95 -34.67 4.51
C TRP A 576 -25.44 -36.13 4.62
N THR A 577 -25.85 -37.07 3.77
CA THR A 577 -25.60 -38.51 3.96
C THR A 577 -24.19 -38.99 3.56
N LEU A 578 -23.34 -38.12 2.98
CA LEU A 578 -21.99 -38.50 2.52
C LEU A 578 -20.89 -38.39 3.59
N TYR A 579 -21.10 -37.61 4.66
CA TYR A 579 -20.08 -37.44 5.71
C TYR A 579 -20.15 -38.50 6.83
N ALA A 580 -21.26 -39.22 6.96
CA ALA A 580 -21.42 -40.24 7.99
C ALA A 580 -20.68 -41.55 7.69
N LEU A 581 -20.36 -41.85 6.42
CA LEU A 581 -19.73 -43.12 6.03
C LEU A 581 -18.19 -43.11 6.08
N VAL A 582 -17.56 -41.94 6.03
CA VAL A 582 -16.09 -41.82 6.11
C VAL A 582 -15.59 -41.87 7.56
N GLY A 583 -16.38 -41.36 8.51
CA GLY A 583 -16.05 -41.41 9.95
C GLY A 583 -16.08 -42.81 10.56
N ALA A 584 -16.97 -43.70 10.09
CA ALA A 584 -17.11 -45.05 10.65
C ALA A 584 -15.98 -46.01 10.22
N GLY A 585 -15.38 -45.81 9.04
CA GLY A 585 -14.30 -46.67 8.53
C GLY A 585 -12.98 -46.52 9.27
N ILE A 586 -12.67 -45.31 9.76
CA ILE A 586 -11.40 -45.02 10.43
C ILE A 586 -11.39 -45.60 11.86
N VAL A 587 -12.52 -45.56 12.58
CA VAL A 587 -12.63 -46.10 13.94
C VAL A 587 -12.48 -47.63 13.96
N LEU A 588 -12.94 -48.31 12.92
CA LEU A 588 -12.92 -49.78 12.83
C LEU A 588 -11.51 -50.34 12.55
N LEU A 589 -10.68 -49.60 11.79
CA LEU A 589 -9.28 -49.98 11.53
C LEU A 589 -8.37 -49.77 12.74
N VAL A 590 -8.59 -48.72 13.53
CA VAL A 590 -7.84 -48.51 14.78
C VAL A 590 -8.20 -49.58 15.83
N GLY A 591 -9.48 -49.98 15.92
CA GLY A 591 -9.92 -51.03 16.84
C GLY A 591 -9.30 -52.41 16.56
N ILE A 592 -9.16 -52.78 15.28
CA ILE A 592 -8.54 -54.07 14.89
C ILE A 592 -7.03 -54.06 15.16
N GLY A 593 -6.34 -52.93 14.92
CA GLY A 593 -4.92 -52.80 15.20
C GLY A 593 -4.58 -52.99 16.68
N VAL A 594 -5.40 -52.43 17.59
CA VAL A 594 -5.21 -52.58 19.04
C VAL A 594 -5.48 -54.01 19.51
N ALA A 595 -6.49 -54.69 18.95
CA ALA A 595 -6.80 -56.07 19.32
C ALA A 595 -5.69 -57.07 18.92
N VAL A 596 -5.07 -56.88 17.75
CA VAL A 596 -3.97 -57.74 17.28
C VAL A 596 -2.72 -57.59 18.15
N VAL A 597 -2.39 -56.35 18.56
CA VAL A 597 -1.22 -56.09 19.44
C VAL A 597 -1.40 -56.70 20.83
N VAL A 598 -2.63 -56.68 21.38
CA VAL A 598 -2.94 -57.27 22.69
C VAL A 598 -2.90 -58.81 22.67
N VAL A 599 -3.32 -59.44 21.57
CA VAL A 599 -3.29 -60.91 21.44
C VAL A 599 -1.87 -61.43 21.19
N VAL A 600 -1.04 -60.71 20.43
CA VAL A 600 0.36 -61.11 20.19
C VAL A 600 1.23 -60.96 21.44
N ARG A 601 0.99 -59.93 22.28
CA ARG A 601 1.71 -59.76 23.56
C ARG A 601 1.33 -60.76 24.66
N ARG A 602 0.23 -61.52 24.52
CA ARG A 602 -0.17 -62.57 25.48
C ARG A 602 0.33 -63.97 25.11
N ARG A 603 1.03 -64.12 23.98
CA ARG A 603 1.57 -65.41 23.51
C ARG A 603 3.09 -65.40 23.28
N ALA A 604 3.79 -64.40 23.81
CA ALA A 604 5.26 -64.31 23.85
C ALA A 604 5.74 -64.28 25.30
#